data_AF-A7H3E3-F1
#
_entry.id   AF-A7H3E3-F1
#
_cell.length_a   1.000
_cell.length_b   1.000
_cell.length_c   1.000
_cell.angle_alpha   90.00
_cell.angle_beta   90.00
_cell.angle_gamma   90.00
#
_symmetry.space_group_name_H-M   'P 1'
#
loop_
_entity.id
_entity.type
_entity.pdbx_description
1 polymer ?
#
loop_
_entity_poly.entity_id
_entity_poly.type
_entity_poly.pdbx_seq_one_letter_code
_entity_poly.pdbx_strand_id
1 'polypeptide(L)'
;MSLIKIDQKAYEYNLRHIAKKIGSFQRLICVFKDNAYGHGAKLLAPLAKNLGVSFVAVKSEEEAREIEEFFENILILSHRPHGNENSRFIYALNDISQVKNYKQDIKIHLKIDTGMHRNGICVENLEHAIDLIRSSNLKLTGMFTHFASADEMDGSFFVQKENFQKAKKMVKKYFSNLLFHSHNSAALFRGKIPEDEYCRIGLVQFGYGDSNLKRILSLYAHRLSQRILQKGQSIGYGGIFTAVKDMEVATYDLGYADGLFRYNGKGELVLGNGKAMLGKMSMDSFSCENSGEEICVFKDADIWADFFHTINYEILVKLNPNIQRVLV
;
A
#
# COMPACT_ATOMS: atom_id res chain seq x y z
N MET A 1 10.85 -7.34 21.93
CA MET A 1 10.71 -7.41 20.46
C MET A 1 9.97 -6.16 20.03
N SER A 2 10.38 -5.57 18.91
CA SER A 2 9.71 -4.41 18.32
C SER A 2 8.22 -4.67 18.07
N LEU A 3 7.42 -3.60 18.06
CA LEU A 3 5.98 -3.65 18.05
C LEU A 3 5.41 -2.60 17.09
N ILE A 4 4.41 -2.98 16.30
CA ILE A 4 3.62 -2.06 15.50
C ILE A 4 2.24 -1.93 16.16
N LYS A 5 1.86 -0.70 16.50
CA LYS A 5 0.52 -0.37 16.99
C LYS A 5 -0.29 0.22 15.83
N ILE A 6 -1.47 -0.35 15.59
CA ILE A 6 -2.41 0.03 14.55
C ILE A 6 -3.63 0.66 15.19
N ASP A 7 -3.82 1.98 15.02
CA ASP A 7 -4.95 2.72 15.56
C ASP A 7 -6.23 2.35 14.80
N GLN A 8 -7.09 1.56 15.45
CA GLN A 8 -8.34 1.07 14.86
C GLN A 8 -9.27 2.24 14.52
N LYS A 9 -9.39 3.22 15.43
CA LYS A 9 -10.31 4.35 15.25
C LYS A 9 -9.87 5.24 14.10
N ALA A 10 -8.56 5.42 13.92
CA ALA A 10 -7.99 6.14 12.79
C ALA A 10 -8.27 5.41 11.46
N TYR A 11 -8.10 4.09 11.42
CA TYR A 11 -8.40 3.29 10.23
C TYR A 11 -9.88 3.37 9.85
N GLU A 12 -10.78 3.17 10.82
CA GLU A 12 -12.22 3.27 10.58
C GLU A 12 -12.64 4.67 10.14
N TYR A 13 -12.06 5.71 10.76
CA TYR A 13 -12.28 7.09 10.37
C TYR A 13 -11.86 7.33 8.91
N ASN A 14 -10.67 6.87 8.50
CA ASN A 14 -10.18 7.03 7.13
C ASN A 14 -11.13 6.35 6.13
N LEU A 15 -11.52 5.11 6.39
CA LEU A 15 -12.44 4.38 5.50
C LEU A 15 -13.80 5.06 5.39
N ARG A 16 -14.37 5.57 6.49
CA ARG A 16 -15.63 6.35 6.46
C ARG A 16 -15.47 7.65 5.69
N HIS A 17 -14.36 8.36 5.87
CA HIS A 17 -14.07 9.59 5.14
C HIS A 17 -14.00 9.32 3.63
N ILE A 18 -13.29 8.26 3.24
CA ILE A 18 -13.14 7.85 1.84
C ILE A 18 -14.47 7.38 1.26
N ALA A 19 -15.21 6.52 1.97
CA ALA A 19 -16.53 6.06 1.53
C ALA A 19 -17.51 7.22 1.35
N LYS A 20 -17.44 8.26 2.21
CA LYS A 20 -18.22 9.50 2.04
C LYS A 20 -17.82 10.26 0.77
N LYS A 21 -16.52 10.38 0.48
CA LYS A 21 -16.01 11.00 -0.75
C LYS A 21 -16.47 10.26 -2.01
N ILE A 22 -16.47 8.92 -1.95
CA ILE A 22 -16.94 8.04 -3.03
C ILE A 22 -18.47 8.05 -3.10
N GLY A 23 -19.18 8.25 -1.99
CA GLY A 23 -20.63 8.17 -1.85
C GLY A 23 -21.17 6.80 -1.43
N SER A 24 -20.32 5.78 -1.26
CA SER A 24 -20.72 4.45 -0.75
C SER A 24 -19.50 3.58 -0.43
N PHE A 25 -19.64 2.63 0.51
CA PHE A 25 -18.69 1.51 0.66
C PHE A 25 -18.74 0.50 -0.49
N GLN A 26 -19.89 0.35 -1.17
CA GLN A 26 -20.03 -0.61 -2.27
C GLN A 26 -19.09 -0.31 -3.45
N ARG A 27 -18.84 0.97 -3.75
CA ARG A 27 -17.92 1.41 -4.80
C ARG A 27 -16.45 1.49 -4.36
N LEU A 28 -16.11 0.96 -3.20
CA LEU A 28 -14.77 1.01 -2.64
C LEU A 28 -14.06 -0.34 -2.83
N ILE A 29 -12.88 -0.32 -3.46
CA ILE A 29 -11.97 -1.46 -3.55
C ILE A 29 -10.73 -1.14 -2.70
N CYS A 30 -10.62 -1.75 -1.53
CA CYS A 30 -9.44 -1.59 -0.67
C CYS A 30 -8.28 -2.45 -1.19
N VAL A 31 -7.11 -1.85 -1.43
CA VAL A 31 -5.93 -2.60 -1.83
C VAL A 31 -5.18 -3.07 -0.58
N PHE A 32 -5.01 -4.38 -0.43
CA PHE A 32 -4.30 -5.04 0.68
C PHE A 32 -3.02 -5.76 0.25
N LYS A 33 -2.48 -5.41 -0.92
CA LYS A 33 -1.22 -5.98 -1.39
C LYS A 33 -0.06 -5.75 -0.42
N ASP A 34 0.92 -6.64 -0.47
CA ASP A 34 2.16 -6.60 0.31
C ASP A 34 1.85 -6.36 1.80
N ASN A 35 0.97 -7.22 2.35
CA ASN A 35 0.48 -7.17 3.75
C ASN A 35 -0.21 -5.84 4.13
N ALA A 36 -1.14 -5.37 3.29
CA ALA A 36 -1.76 -4.06 3.43
C ALA A 36 -0.71 -2.94 3.54
N TYR A 37 0.26 -2.95 2.64
CA TYR A 37 1.39 -2.02 2.66
C TYR A 37 2.13 -2.04 4.00
N GLY A 38 2.37 -3.22 4.55
CA GLY A 38 3.00 -3.42 5.86
C GLY A 38 2.11 -3.18 7.08
N HIS A 39 0.82 -2.85 6.93
CA HIS A 39 -0.07 -2.57 8.07
C HIS A 39 -0.69 -3.81 8.72
N GLY A 40 -0.66 -4.98 8.07
CA GLY A 40 -1.28 -6.20 8.58
C GLY A 40 -2.63 -6.47 7.90
N ALA A 41 -2.63 -7.11 6.74
CA ALA A 41 -3.84 -7.39 5.97
C ALA A 41 -4.87 -8.21 6.77
N LYS A 42 -4.43 -9.30 7.41
CA LYS A 42 -5.29 -10.15 8.24
C LYS A 42 -5.85 -9.44 9.47
N LEU A 43 -5.11 -8.46 10.03
CA LEU A 43 -5.54 -7.66 11.17
C LEU A 43 -6.62 -6.64 10.78
N LEU A 44 -6.46 -6.02 9.60
CA LEU A 44 -7.34 -4.95 9.11
C LEU A 44 -8.55 -5.45 8.32
N ALA A 45 -8.46 -6.62 7.70
CA ALA A 45 -9.54 -7.22 6.92
C ALA A 45 -10.89 -7.28 7.65
N PRO A 46 -11.00 -7.78 8.90
CA PRO A 46 -12.27 -7.80 9.61
C PRO A 46 -12.82 -6.39 9.87
N LEU A 47 -11.97 -5.40 10.15
CA LEU A 47 -12.39 -4.02 10.36
C LEU A 47 -13.00 -3.41 9.09
N ALA A 48 -12.33 -3.59 7.94
CA ALA A 48 -12.83 -3.13 6.64
C ALA A 48 -14.17 -3.80 6.29
N LYS A 49 -14.27 -5.13 6.48
CA LYS A 49 -15.51 -5.90 6.29
C LYS A 49 -16.66 -5.35 7.14
N ASN A 50 -16.42 -5.14 8.44
CA ASN A 50 -17.44 -4.66 9.39
C ASN A 50 -17.98 -3.26 9.04
N LEU A 51 -17.19 -2.43 8.35
CA LEU A 51 -17.63 -1.14 7.84
C LEU A 51 -18.44 -1.22 6.54
N GLY A 52 -18.44 -2.37 5.86
CA GLY A 52 -19.16 -2.61 4.62
C GLY A 52 -18.28 -2.73 3.37
N VAL A 53 -16.95 -2.81 3.49
CA VAL A 53 -16.08 -3.13 2.37
C VAL A 53 -16.30 -4.58 1.96
N SER A 54 -16.79 -4.80 0.73
CA SER A 54 -17.02 -6.14 0.17
C SER A 54 -16.04 -6.52 -0.95
N PHE A 55 -15.26 -5.56 -1.44
CA PHE A 55 -14.31 -5.74 -2.53
C PHE A 55 -12.90 -5.32 -2.08
N VAL A 56 -11.94 -6.23 -2.18
CA VAL A 56 -10.50 -5.92 -2.03
C VAL A 56 -9.68 -6.30 -3.27
N ALA A 57 -8.48 -5.74 -3.35
CA ALA A 57 -7.49 -6.14 -4.34
C ALA A 57 -6.15 -6.45 -3.68
N VAL A 58 -5.48 -7.50 -4.13
CA VAL A 58 -4.19 -7.99 -3.61
C VAL A 58 -3.23 -8.24 -4.77
N LYS A 59 -1.97 -8.53 -4.49
CA LYS A 59 -0.94 -8.81 -5.50
C LYS A 59 -1.07 -10.23 -6.04
N SER A 60 -1.24 -11.22 -5.17
CA SER A 60 -1.16 -12.66 -5.48
C SER A 60 -2.30 -13.47 -4.85
N GLU A 61 -2.48 -14.72 -5.28
CA GLU A 61 -3.43 -15.65 -4.65
C GLU A 61 -3.05 -16.01 -3.21
N GLU A 62 -1.76 -15.99 -2.87
CA GLU A 62 -1.28 -16.24 -1.50
C GLU A 62 -1.87 -15.20 -0.54
N GLU A 63 -1.72 -13.92 -0.86
CA GLU A 63 -2.33 -12.83 -0.10
C GLU A 63 -3.86 -12.91 -0.10
N ALA A 64 -4.48 -13.38 -1.20
CA ALA A 64 -5.92 -13.57 -1.26
C ALA A 64 -6.41 -14.61 -0.26
N ARG A 65 -5.72 -15.76 -0.16
CA ARG A 65 -6.07 -16.85 0.77
C ARG A 65 -6.00 -16.40 2.23
N GLU A 66 -5.13 -15.47 2.58
CA GLU A 66 -5.04 -14.95 3.95
C GLU A 66 -6.30 -14.21 4.43
N ILE A 67 -7.08 -13.66 3.49
CA ILE A 67 -8.22 -12.77 3.78
C ILE A 67 -9.53 -13.18 3.09
N GLU A 68 -9.55 -14.33 2.40
CA GLU A 68 -10.70 -14.72 1.57
C GLU A 68 -11.98 -14.97 2.36
N GLU A 69 -11.88 -15.35 3.64
CA GLU A 69 -13.05 -15.51 4.53
C GLU A 69 -13.78 -14.18 4.81
N PHE A 70 -13.11 -13.05 4.61
CA PHE A 70 -13.68 -11.74 4.90
C PHE A 70 -14.42 -11.12 3.72
N PHE A 71 -14.00 -11.40 2.47
CA PHE A 71 -14.45 -10.66 1.30
C PHE A 71 -15.07 -11.55 0.23
N GLU A 72 -16.13 -11.03 -0.39
CA GLU A 72 -16.83 -11.70 -1.50
C GLU A 72 -16.03 -11.57 -2.81
N ASN A 73 -15.45 -10.38 -3.04
CA ASN A 73 -14.71 -10.09 -4.26
C ASN A 73 -13.25 -9.77 -3.93
N ILE A 74 -12.34 -10.58 -4.48
CA ILE A 74 -10.89 -10.38 -4.37
C ILE A 74 -10.29 -10.32 -5.78
N LEU A 75 -9.72 -9.18 -6.14
CA LEU A 75 -9.00 -8.98 -7.39
C LEU A 75 -7.50 -9.21 -7.22
N ILE A 76 -6.94 -10.17 -7.97
CA ILE A 76 -5.51 -10.41 -8.09
C ILE A 76 -4.93 -9.47 -9.15
N LEU A 77 -4.09 -8.53 -8.73
CA LEU A 77 -3.57 -7.47 -9.61
C LEU A 77 -2.41 -7.92 -10.49
N SER A 78 -1.58 -8.86 -10.00
CA SER A 78 -0.33 -9.29 -10.65
C SER A 78 -0.30 -10.80 -10.81
N HIS A 79 -1.12 -11.31 -11.73
CA HIS A 79 -1.21 -12.74 -12.01
C HIS A 79 -0.44 -13.14 -13.27
N ARG A 80 0.24 -14.30 -13.23
CA ARG A 80 0.76 -14.99 -14.41
C ARG A 80 -0.13 -16.20 -14.66
N PRO A 81 -0.93 -16.22 -15.75
CA PRO A 81 -1.88 -17.30 -15.99
C PRO A 81 -1.18 -18.65 -16.17
N HIS A 82 -1.74 -19.68 -15.56
CA HIS A 82 -1.14 -21.02 -15.52
C HIS A 82 -2.17 -22.16 -15.54
N GLY A 83 -3.43 -21.86 -15.88
CA GLY A 83 -4.50 -22.86 -16.04
C GLY A 83 -5.03 -23.47 -14.74
N ASN A 84 -4.57 -23.02 -13.57
CA ASN A 84 -4.97 -23.53 -12.25
C ASN A 84 -5.53 -22.44 -11.33
N GLU A 85 -6.09 -21.37 -11.91
CA GLU A 85 -6.70 -20.28 -11.17
C GLU A 85 -7.84 -20.77 -10.26
N ASN A 86 -7.92 -20.20 -9.06
CA ASN A 86 -9.04 -20.39 -8.15
C ASN A 86 -10.26 -19.57 -8.62
N SER A 87 -11.37 -20.26 -8.91
CA SER A 87 -12.61 -19.65 -9.42
C SER A 87 -13.27 -18.66 -8.45
N ARG A 88 -12.87 -18.65 -7.17
CA ARG A 88 -13.33 -17.66 -6.19
C ARG A 88 -12.84 -16.25 -6.54
N PHE A 89 -11.62 -16.14 -7.05
CA PHE A 89 -10.95 -14.86 -7.27
C PHE A 89 -11.26 -14.27 -8.65
N ILE A 90 -10.95 -12.98 -8.79
CA ILE A 90 -11.00 -12.22 -10.04
C ILE A 90 -9.56 -11.89 -10.42
N TYR A 91 -9.20 -11.99 -11.69
CA TYR A 91 -7.82 -11.79 -12.13
C TYR A 91 -7.70 -10.59 -13.07
N ALA A 92 -6.68 -9.75 -12.86
CA ALA A 92 -6.35 -8.68 -13.79
C ALA A 92 -5.71 -9.25 -15.07
N LEU A 93 -6.40 -9.10 -16.21
CA LEU A 93 -5.83 -9.38 -17.53
C LEU A 93 -4.96 -8.18 -17.95
N ASN A 94 -3.67 -8.27 -17.66
CA ASN A 94 -2.67 -7.23 -17.93
C ASN A 94 -2.01 -7.34 -19.31
N ASP A 95 -2.09 -8.51 -19.94
CA ASP A 95 -1.55 -8.79 -21.28
C ASP A 95 -2.52 -9.73 -22.00
N ILE A 96 -3.06 -9.26 -23.13
CA ILE A 96 -4.04 -9.99 -23.93
C ILE A 96 -3.47 -11.27 -24.55
N SER A 97 -2.15 -11.35 -24.76
CA SER A 97 -1.48 -12.54 -25.29
C SER A 97 -1.69 -13.77 -24.39
N GLN A 98 -1.91 -13.54 -23.10
CA GLN A 98 -2.06 -14.58 -22.08
C GLN A 98 -3.48 -15.13 -21.95
N VAL A 99 -4.45 -14.64 -22.73
CA VAL A 99 -5.88 -15.00 -22.61
C VAL A 99 -6.12 -16.52 -22.66
N LYS A 100 -5.34 -17.26 -23.46
CA LYS A 100 -5.47 -18.72 -23.63
C LYS A 100 -4.87 -19.53 -22.49
N ASN A 101 -4.07 -18.92 -21.62
CA ASN A 101 -3.34 -19.59 -20.54
C ASN A 101 -4.14 -19.63 -19.23
N TYR A 102 -5.29 -18.96 -19.18
CA TYR A 102 -6.20 -19.01 -18.05
C TYR A 102 -7.01 -20.29 -18.05
N LYS A 103 -7.35 -20.77 -16.85
CA LYS A 103 -8.43 -21.75 -16.66
C LYS A 103 -9.74 -21.19 -17.21
N GLN A 104 -10.55 -22.09 -17.76
CA GLN A 104 -11.87 -21.76 -18.27
C GLN A 104 -12.78 -21.23 -17.15
N ASP A 105 -13.79 -20.44 -17.51
CA ASP A 105 -14.81 -19.87 -16.63
C ASP A 105 -14.31 -18.92 -15.53
N ILE A 106 -13.05 -18.47 -15.61
CA ILE A 106 -12.46 -17.54 -14.66
C ILE A 106 -12.93 -16.10 -14.89
N LYS A 107 -13.25 -15.41 -13.78
CA LYS A 107 -13.58 -13.99 -13.78
C LYS A 107 -12.33 -13.14 -13.99
N ILE A 108 -12.38 -12.22 -14.96
CA ILE A 108 -11.29 -11.31 -15.26
C ILE A 108 -11.72 -9.85 -15.26
N HIS A 109 -10.80 -8.97 -14.86
CA HIS A 109 -10.87 -7.54 -15.10
C HIS A 109 -9.84 -7.14 -16.15
N LEU A 110 -10.29 -6.56 -17.27
CA LEU A 110 -9.40 -6.13 -18.35
C LEU A 110 -8.68 -4.83 -17.98
N LYS A 111 -7.35 -4.83 -18.02
CA LYS A 111 -6.58 -3.60 -17.82
C LYS A 111 -6.44 -2.84 -19.13
N ILE A 112 -6.81 -1.57 -19.14
CA ILE A 112 -6.61 -0.64 -20.24
C ILE A 112 -5.38 0.21 -19.93
N ASP A 113 -4.49 0.30 -20.91
CA ASP A 113 -3.43 1.30 -20.91
C ASP A 113 -3.99 2.60 -21.48
N THR A 114 -4.13 3.60 -20.62
CA THR A 114 -4.62 4.92 -20.99
C THR A 114 -3.50 5.95 -21.13
N GLY A 115 -2.23 5.51 -21.15
CA GLY A 115 -1.03 6.34 -21.26
C GLY A 115 0.02 6.08 -20.18
N MET A 116 -0.11 5.00 -19.39
CA MET A 116 0.90 4.61 -18.40
C MET A 116 1.98 3.73 -19.04
N HIS A 117 1.66 2.99 -20.10
CA HIS A 117 2.60 2.16 -20.87
C HIS A 117 3.36 1.09 -20.07
N ARG A 118 2.89 0.78 -18.87
CA ARG A 118 3.45 -0.27 -18.01
C ARG A 118 2.90 -1.66 -18.33
N ASN A 119 1.59 -1.72 -18.57
CA ASN A 119 0.81 -2.93 -18.87
C ASN A 119 -0.65 -2.56 -19.12
N GLY A 120 -1.39 -3.49 -19.69
CA GLY A 120 -2.75 -3.27 -20.18
C GLY A 120 -2.80 -3.14 -21.70
N ILE A 121 -4.01 -3.09 -22.22
CA ILE A 121 -4.30 -3.01 -23.65
C ILE A 121 -4.46 -1.54 -24.02
N CYS A 122 -3.70 -1.06 -25.00
CA CYS A 122 -3.91 0.28 -25.56
C CYS A 122 -5.34 0.41 -26.11
N VAL A 123 -5.95 1.59 -25.97
CA VAL A 123 -7.36 1.82 -26.34
C VAL A 123 -7.64 1.45 -27.80
N GLU A 124 -6.67 1.65 -28.69
CA GLU A 124 -6.74 1.36 -30.11
C GLU A 124 -6.84 -0.15 -30.40
N ASN A 125 -6.27 -0.98 -29.52
CA ASN A 125 -6.26 -2.45 -29.63
C ASN A 125 -7.42 -3.11 -28.87
N LEU A 126 -8.32 -2.32 -28.29
CA LEU A 126 -9.38 -2.82 -27.42
C LEU A 126 -10.39 -3.71 -28.15
N GLU A 127 -10.77 -3.39 -29.39
CA GLU A 127 -11.72 -4.22 -30.15
C GLU A 127 -11.14 -5.61 -30.43
N HIS A 128 -9.87 -5.67 -30.83
CA HIS A 128 -9.17 -6.94 -31.01
C HIS A 128 -9.10 -7.75 -29.70
N ALA A 129 -8.80 -7.09 -28.57
CA ALA A 129 -8.80 -7.76 -27.27
C ALA A 129 -10.18 -8.28 -26.87
N ILE A 130 -11.25 -7.54 -27.18
CA ILE A 130 -12.63 -7.96 -26.96
C ILE A 130 -12.95 -9.23 -27.75
N ASP A 131 -12.57 -9.30 -29.03
CA ASP A 131 -12.81 -10.47 -29.86
C ASP A 131 -12.07 -11.71 -29.35
N LEU A 132 -10.82 -11.54 -28.90
CA LEU A 132 -10.04 -12.63 -28.27
C LEU A 132 -10.69 -13.11 -26.96
N ILE A 133 -11.18 -12.19 -26.13
CA ILE A 133 -11.88 -12.54 -24.88
C ILE A 133 -13.20 -13.26 -25.18
N ARG A 134 -14.00 -12.78 -26.13
CA ARG A 134 -15.26 -13.42 -26.52
C ARG A 134 -15.08 -14.79 -27.15
N SER A 135 -13.95 -15.00 -27.82
CA SER A 135 -13.55 -16.29 -28.37
C SER A 135 -12.90 -17.22 -27.33
N SER A 136 -12.65 -16.70 -26.13
CA SER A 136 -12.14 -17.46 -24.99
C SER A 136 -13.30 -17.91 -24.09
N ASN A 137 -13.01 -18.82 -23.16
CA ASN A 137 -13.96 -19.23 -22.12
C ASN A 137 -13.86 -18.37 -20.84
N LEU A 138 -13.33 -17.14 -20.92
CA LEU A 138 -13.20 -16.25 -19.76
C LEU A 138 -14.43 -15.38 -19.54
N LYS A 139 -14.68 -15.05 -18.28
CA LYS A 139 -15.79 -14.19 -17.86
C LYS A 139 -15.27 -12.78 -17.61
N LEU A 140 -15.41 -11.90 -18.59
CA LEU A 140 -15.10 -10.48 -18.39
C LEU A 140 -16.14 -9.82 -17.48
N THR A 141 -15.74 -9.48 -16.25
CA THR A 141 -16.63 -8.87 -15.25
C THR A 141 -16.30 -7.40 -14.96
N GLY A 142 -15.17 -6.91 -15.44
CA GLY A 142 -14.79 -5.51 -15.23
C GLY A 142 -13.67 -5.04 -16.12
N MET A 143 -13.43 -3.73 -16.09
CA MET A 143 -12.38 -3.07 -16.86
C MET A 143 -11.81 -1.90 -16.05
N PHE A 144 -10.50 -1.69 -16.14
CA PHE A 144 -9.84 -0.69 -15.29
C PHE A 144 -8.63 -0.06 -15.93
N THR A 145 -8.25 1.10 -15.40
CA THR A 145 -6.96 1.72 -15.69
C THR A 145 -6.22 2.03 -14.37
N HIS A 146 -5.00 2.54 -14.48
CA HIS A 146 -4.27 3.14 -13.39
C HIS A 146 -3.76 4.50 -13.83
N PHE A 147 -4.19 5.55 -13.13
CA PHE A 147 -3.67 6.89 -13.36
C PHE A 147 -2.20 6.96 -12.93
N ALA A 148 -1.34 7.45 -13.81
CA ALA A 148 0.11 7.45 -13.64
C ALA A 148 0.60 8.57 -12.71
N SER A 149 -0.09 9.71 -12.74
CA SER A 149 0.36 11.01 -12.25
C SER A 149 -0.81 11.81 -11.70
N ALA A 150 -1.72 11.14 -10.99
CA ALA A 150 -2.86 11.82 -10.38
C ALA A 150 -2.46 12.69 -9.17
N ASP A 151 -1.25 12.53 -8.66
CA ASP A 151 -0.60 13.38 -7.67
C ASP A 151 0.07 14.62 -8.28
N GLU A 152 0.43 14.57 -9.57
CA GLU A 152 0.96 15.71 -10.30
C GLU A 152 -0.15 16.69 -10.68
N MET A 153 0.11 18.00 -10.58
CA MET A 153 -0.87 19.05 -10.92
C MET A 153 -0.81 19.47 -12.38
N ASP A 154 -0.71 18.50 -13.28
CA ASP A 154 -0.71 18.70 -14.73
C ASP A 154 -1.99 18.15 -15.41
N GLY A 155 -2.01 18.24 -16.75
CA GLY A 155 -3.11 17.77 -17.60
C GLY A 155 -3.15 16.26 -17.87
N SER A 156 -2.10 15.51 -17.52
CA SER A 156 -1.94 14.10 -17.90
C SER A 156 -3.06 13.22 -17.33
N PHE A 157 -3.47 13.47 -16.07
CA PHE A 157 -4.61 12.81 -15.43
C PHE A 157 -5.90 12.92 -16.27
N PHE A 158 -6.19 14.10 -16.80
CA PHE A 158 -7.42 14.34 -17.57
C PHE A 158 -7.38 13.63 -18.93
N VAL A 159 -6.21 13.58 -19.58
CA VAL A 159 -6.00 12.82 -20.81
C VAL A 159 -6.25 11.33 -20.58
N GLN A 160 -5.66 10.74 -19.52
CA GLN A 160 -5.90 9.34 -19.18
C GLN A 160 -7.38 9.06 -18.86
N LYS A 161 -8.06 9.99 -18.19
CA LYS A 161 -9.49 9.89 -17.86
C LYS A 161 -10.36 9.89 -19.12
N GLU A 162 -10.07 10.76 -20.09
CA GLU A 162 -10.77 10.79 -21.37
C GLU A 162 -10.54 9.50 -22.17
N ASN A 163 -9.31 9.00 -22.20
CA ASN A 163 -8.97 7.73 -22.84
C ASN A 163 -9.73 6.55 -22.20
N PHE A 164 -9.85 6.53 -20.87
CA PHE A 164 -10.66 5.51 -20.20
C PHE A 164 -12.15 5.63 -20.53
N GLN A 165 -12.68 6.84 -20.66
CA GLN A 165 -14.07 7.05 -21.10
C GLN A 165 -14.30 6.56 -22.55
N LYS A 166 -13.34 6.78 -23.46
CA LYS A 166 -13.38 6.23 -24.82
C LYS A 166 -13.41 4.69 -24.79
N ALA A 167 -12.51 4.07 -24.03
CA ALA A 167 -12.50 2.62 -23.84
C ALA A 167 -13.82 2.08 -23.27
N LYS A 168 -14.43 2.77 -22.29
CA LYS A 168 -15.75 2.42 -21.73
C LYS A 168 -16.85 2.43 -22.78
N LYS A 169 -16.88 3.44 -23.66
CA LYS A 169 -17.86 3.51 -24.75
C LYS A 169 -17.69 2.35 -25.74
N MET A 170 -16.44 1.97 -26.04
CA MET A 170 -16.15 0.86 -26.96
C MET A 170 -16.60 -0.48 -26.37
N VAL A 171 -16.18 -0.81 -25.14
CA VAL A 171 -16.50 -2.10 -24.52
C VAL A 171 -18.00 -2.29 -24.26
N LYS A 172 -18.73 -1.20 -23.95
CA LYS A 172 -20.19 -1.23 -23.72
C LYS A 172 -21.00 -1.67 -24.94
N LYS A 173 -20.44 -1.63 -26.15
CA LYS A 173 -21.08 -2.19 -27.36
C LYS A 173 -21.16 -3.73 -27.34
N TYR A 174 -20.29 -4.37 -26.56
CA TYR A 174 -20.12 -5.83 -26.52
C TYR A 174 -20.49 -6.43 -25.17
N PHE A 175 -20.28 -5.69 -24.08
CA PHE A 175 -20.57 -6.12 -22.72
C PHE A 175 -21.38 -5.04 -21.98
N SER A 176 -22.60 -5.35 -21.58
CA SER A 176 -23.50 -4.40 -20.91
C SER A 176 -23.24 -4.23 -19.41
N ASN A 177 -22.74 -5.27 -18.74
CA ASN A 177 -22.66 -5.35 -17.27
C ASN A 177 -21.21 -5.49 -16.78
N LEU A 178 -20.39 -4.46 -16.99
CA LEU A 178 -19.00 -4.42 -16.51
C LEU A 178 -18.83 -3.45 -15.34
N LEU A 179 -18.06 -3.86 -14.34
CA LEU A 179 -17.57 -2.99 -13.28
C LEU A 179 -16.37 -2.18 -13.78
N PHE A 180 -16.44 -0.86 -13.67
CA PHE A 180 -15.31 0.02 -14.00
C PHE A 180 -14.60 0.50 -12.74
N HIS A 181 -13.28 0.52 -12.72
CA HIS A 181 -12.51 1.14 -11.64
C HIS A 181 -11.27 1.84 -12.19
N SER A 182 -11.01 3.08 -11.76
CA SER A 182 -9.89 3.87 -12.32
C SER A 182 -9.17 4.68 -11.25
N HIS A 183 -9.90 5.17 -10.25
CA HIS A 183 -9.37 6.10 -9.26
C HIS A 183 -8.49 5.35 -8.25
N ASN A 184 -7.18 5.61 -8.31
CA ASN A 184 -6.24 5.24 -7.27
C ASN A 184 -6.29 6.25 -6.10
N SER A 185 -5.41 6.08 -5.12
CA SER A 185 -5.29 6.97 -3.95
C SER A 185 -5.26 8.46 -4.32
N ALA A 186 -4.39 8.86 -5.26
CA ALA A 186 -4.24 10.27 -5.63
C ALA A 186 -5.45 10.77 -6.44
N ALA A 187 -5.94 9.98 -7.39
CA ALA A 187 -7.09 10.36 -8.23
C ALA A 187 -8.38 10.56 -7.43
N LEU A 188 -8.54 9.90 -6.28
CA LEU A 188 -9.69 10.04 -5.39
C LEU A 188 -9.99 11.51 -5.03
N PHE A 189 -8.95 12.34 -4.94
CA PHE A 189 -9.06 13.74 -4.52
C PHE A 189 -8.92 14.76 -5.67
N ARG A 190 -8.62 14.32 -6.90
CA ARG A 190 -8.38 15.21 -8.07
C ARG A 190 -9.63 15.77 -8.74
N GLY A 191 -10.83 15.28 -8.42
CA GLY A 191 -12.06 15.82 -9.02
C GLY A 191 -13.30 14.96 -8.81
N LYS A 192 -14.30 15.11 -9.70
CA LYS A 192 -15.53 14.31 -9.66
C LYS A 192 -15.25 12.87 -10.10
N ILE A 193 -15.60 11.94 -9.22
CA ILE A 193 -15.59 10.50 -9.48
C ILE A 193 -16.83 10.17 -10.35
N PRO A 194 -16.67 9.50 -11.51
CA PRO A 194 -17.79 9.05 -12.32
C PRO A 194 -18.71 8.10 -11.55
N GLU A 195 -20.01 8.22 -11.74
CA GLU A 195 -20.99 7.47 -10.94
C GLU A 195 -20.96 5.95 -11.23
N ASP A 196 -20.53 5.56 -12.43
CA ASP A 196 -20.39 4.18 -12.86
C ASP A 196 -18.99 3.59 -12.55
N GLU A 197 -18.22 4.21 -11.66
CA GLU A 197 -16.86 3.78 -11.31
C GLU A 197 -16.67 3.50 -9.82
N TYR A 198 -15.94 2.43 -9.55
CA TYR A 198 -15.38 2.09 -8.25
C TYR A 198 -14.01 2.78 -8.09
N CYS A 199 -13.61 3.04 -6.84
CA CYS A 199 -12.30 3.59 -6.49
C CYS A 199 -11.43 2.49 -5.87
N ARG A 200 -10.23 2.30 -6.41
CA ARG A 200 -9.24 1.29 -5.98
C ARG A 200 -8.13 1.94 -5.17
N ILE A 201 -8.32 2.03 -3.87
CA ILE A 201 -7.45 2.83 -2.99
C ILE A 201 -6.32 2.03 -2.35
N GLY A 202 -5.13 2.62 -2.32
CA GLY A 202 -3.97 2.10 -1.60
C GLY A 202 -3.76 2.87 -0.30
N LEU A 203 -2.68 3.65 -0.22
CA LEU A 203 -2.25 4.33 0.99
C LEU A 203 -3.25 5.29 1.68
N VAL A 204 -4.25 5.82 0.97
CA VAL A 204 -5.21 6.75 1.60
C VAL A 204 -6.01 6.09 2.72
N GLN A 205 -6.25 4.78 2.67
CA GLN A 205 -6.89 4.11 3.81
C GLN A 205 -6.01 4.08 5.07
N PHE A 206 -4.70 4.18 4.92
CA PHE A 206 -3.74 4.13 6.03
C PHE A 206 -3.27 5.51 6.50
N GLY A 207 -3.86 6.56 5.93
CA GLY A 207 -3.67 7.92 6.41
C GLY A 207 -2.93 8.85 5.49
N TYR A 208 -2.42 8.41 4.32
CA TYR A 208 -1.53 9.24 3.49
C TYR A 208 -2.23 9.79 2.24
N GLY A 209 -1.82 10.96 1.77
CA GLY A 209 -2.29 11.57 0.52
C GLY A 209 -3.42 12.60 0.64
N ASP A 210 -3.99 12.79 1.84
CA ASP A 210 -4.90 13.89 2.15
C ASP A 210 -4.72 14.29 3.62
N SER A 211 -4.77 15.59 3.93
CA SER A 211 -4.50 16.13 5.26
C SER A 211 -5.59 15.84 6.29
N ASN A 212 -6.80 15.48 5.85
CA ASN A 212 -7.90 15.10 6.74
C ASN A 212 -7.82 13.65 7.18
N LEU A 213 -6.90 12.85 6.61
CA LEU A 213 -6.69 11.46 6.95
C LEU A 213 -5.72 11.31 8.13
N LYS A 214 -5.88 10.22 8.86
CA LYS A 214 -5.11 9.94 10.08
C LYS A 214 -4.11 8.82 9.83
N ARG A 215 -2.83 9.04 10.16
CA ARG A 215 -1.83 7.97 10.19
C ARG A 215 -2.27 6.90 11.17
N ILE A 216 -2.29 5.64 10.75
CA ILE A 216 -2.79 4.55 11.60
C ILE A 216 -1.66 3.70 12.20
N LEU A 217 -0.46 3.74 11.61
CA LEU A 217 0.66 2.90 12.00
C LEU A 217 1.66 3.68 12.83
N SER A 218 2.04 3.10 13.97
CA SER A 218 3.16 3.58 14.78
C SER A 218 4.09 2.43 15.13
N LEU A 219 5.38 2.66 14.98
CA LEU A 219 6.44 1.67 15.20
C LEU A 219 7.16 1.96 16.51
N TYR A 220 7.33 0.92 17.31
CA TYR A 220 7.97 0.96 18.61
C TYR A 220 9.11 -0.06 18.69
N ALA A 221 10.13 0.29 19.46
CA ALA A 221 11.23 -0.59 19.81
C ALA A 221 11.38 -0.65 21.34
N HIS A 222 11.99 -1.72 21.84
CA HIS A 222 12.19 -1.96 23.26
C HIS A 222 13.67 -1.97 23.60
N ARG A 223 13.99 -1.48 24.79
CA ARG A 223 15.36 -1.33 25.25
C ARG A 223 16.03 -2.70 25.44
N LEU A 224 17.22 -2.85 24.87
CA LEU A 224 18.09 -4.02 25.02
C LEU A 224 19.17 -3.81 26.09
N SER A 225 19.74 -2.61 26.13
CA SER A 225 20.85 -2.27 27.03
C SER A 225 20.92 -0.77 27.24
N GLN A 226 21.35 -0.35 28.42
CA GLN A 226 21.61 1.05 28.77
C GLN A 226 22.98 1.21 29.43
N ARG A 227 23.56 2.41 29.32
CA ARG A 227 24.80 2.79 30.00
C ARG A 227 24.97 4.30 30.04
N ILE A 228 25.87 4.78 30.90
CA ILE A 228 26.37 6.16 30.81
C ILE A 228 27.53 6.18 29.81
N LEU A 229 27.40 6.99 28.75
CA LEU A 229 28.46 7.29 27.80
C LEU A 229 29.17 8.57 28.28
N GLN A 230 30.44 8.44 28.65
CA GLN A 230 31.22 9.56 29.17
C GLN A 230 31.58 10.54 28.04
N LYS A 231 31.76 11.81 28.37
CA LYS A 231 32.22 12.84 27.44
C LYS A 231 33.48 12.36 26.70
N GLY A 232 33.48 12.50 25.37
CA GLY A 232 34.57 12.07 24.50
C GLY A 232 34.52 10.60 24.08
N GLN A 233 33.66 9.77 24.68
CA GLN A 233 33.43 8.40 24.20
C GLN A 233 32.47 8.40 23.00
N SER A 234 32.70 7.47 22.08
CA SER A 234 31.88 7.30 20.88
C SER A 234 30.97 6.07 20.97
N ILE A 235 29.90 6.07 20.18
CA ILE A 235 28.93 4.96 20.12
C ILE A 235 28.91 4.29 18.75
N GLY A 236 28.84 2.96 18.77
CA GLY A 236 28.60 2.13 17.59
C GLY A 236 29.73 2.15 16.55
N TYR A 237 29.40 1.67 15.36
CA TYR A 237 30.38 1.44 14.30
C TYR A 237 31.06 2.71 13.81
N GLY A 238 32.39 2.70 13.85
CA GLY A 238 33.25 3.78 13.36
C GLY A 238 33.23 5.05 14.21
N GLY A 239 32.59 5.01 15.39
CA GLY A 239 32.59 6.14 16.33
C GLY A 239 32.07 7.45 15.76
N ILE A 240 31.09 7.40 14.83
CA ILE A 240 30.58 8.59 14.13
C ILE A 240 29.97 9.60 15.09
N PHE A 241 29.29 9.13 16.13
CA PHE A 241 28.81 9.98 17.21
C PHE A 241 29.76 9.89 18.40
N THR A 242 30.14 11.06 18.93
CA THR A 242 30.95 11.23 20.13
C THR A 242 30.22 12.12 21.11
N ALA A 243 30.12 11.68 22.36
CA ALA A 243 29.41 12.42 23.39
C ALA A 243 30.12 13.73 23.74
N VAL A 244 29.39 14.85 23.70
CA VAL A 244 29.91 16.19 24.09
C VAL A 244 29.79 16.46 25.60
N LYS A 245 29.03 15.62 26.30
CA LYS A 245 28.83 15.60 27.75
C LYS A 245 28.52 14.17 28.17
N ASP A 246 28.63 13.88 29.46
CA ASP A 246 28.15 12.60 30.00
C ASP A 246 26.64 12.48 29.74
N MET A 247 26.22 11.36 29.19
CA MET A 247 24.82 11.14 28.82
C MET A 247 24.43 9.69 28.98
N GLU A 248 23.16 9.46 29.34
CA GLU A 248 22.60 8.13 29.41
C GLU A 248 22.14 7.71 28.01
N VAL A 249 22.68 6.60 27.52
CA VAL A 249 22.37 6.05 26.20
C VAL A 249 21.77 4.66 26.34
N ALA A 250 20.90 4.32 25.41
CA ALA A 250 20.30 3.00 25.30
C ALA A 250 20.35 2.47 23.87
N THR A 251 20.38 1.14 23.76
CA THR A 251 20.17 0.40 22.51
C THR A 251 18.76 -0.19 22.51
N TYR A 252 18.09 -0.18 21.36
CA TYR A 252 16.73 -0.69 21.19
C TYR A 252 16.67 -1.76 20.10
N ASP A 253 15.76 -2.71 20.24
CA ASP A 253 15.62 -3.96 19.46
C ASP A 253 15.01 -3.79 18.05
N LEU A 254 15.52 -2.82 17.32
CA LEU A 254 15.11 -2.56 15.95
C LEU A 254 16.30 -2.07 15.12
N GLY A 255 16.54 -2.67 13.96
CA GLY A 255 17.60 -2.28 13.05
C GLY A 255 17.21 -2.44 11.60
N TYR A 256 18.20 -2.45 10.71
CA TYR A 256 17.94 -2.53 9.28
C TYR A 256 17.49 -3.93 8.82
N ALA A 257 17.74 -4.99 9.60
CA ALA A 257 17.20 -6.33 9.34
C ALA A 257 15.68 -6.41 9.60
N ASP A 258 15.12 -5.46 10.35
CA ASP A 258 13.69 -5.33 10.62
C ASP A 258 12.95 -4.53 9.55
N GLY A 259 13.64 -4.14 8.46
CA GLY A 259 13.04 -3.45 7.32
C GLY A 259 13.28 -1.94 7.26
N LEU A 260 13.96 -1.38 8.27
CA LEU A 260 14.34 0.03 8.24
C LEU A 260 15.53 0.28 7.32
N PHE A 261 15.62 1.49 6.80
CA PHE A 261 16.82 1.94 6.12
C PHE A 261 17.95 2.12 7.12
N ARG A 262 19.16 1.70 6.73
CA ARG A 262 20.33 1.83 7.58
C ARG A 262 20.75 3.30 7.70
N TYR A 263 20.41 3.91 8.81
CA TYR A 263 20.96 5.21 9.20
C TYR A 263 22.48 5.13 9.34
N ASN A 264 23.19 5.98 8.60
CA ASN A 264 24.65 5.95 8.47
C ASN A 264 25.37 6.87 9.47
N GLY A 265 24.64 7.48 10.41
CA GLY A 265 25.17 8.41 11.41
C GLY A 265 25.36 9.85 10.91
N LYS A 266 24.95 10.18 9.68
CA LYS A 266 25.03 11.53 9.11
C LYS A 266 23.64 12.17 9.02
N GLY A 267 23.56 13.47 9.31
CA GLY A 267 22.28 14.17 9.48
C GLY A 267 21.66 13.84 10.84
N GLU A 268 20.60 14.55 11.21
CA GLU A 268 19.89 14.29 12.46
C GLU A 268 18.56 13.57 12.16
N LEU A 269 18.53 12.25 12.37
CA LEU A 269 17.30 11.48 12.28
C LEU A 269 16.60 11.46 13.64
N VAL A 270 15.57 12.30 13.77
CA VAL A 270 14.74 12.42 14.98
C VAL A 270 13.63 11.36 14.96
N LEU A 271 13.56 10.58 16.03
CA LEU A 271 12.56 9.54 16.23
C LEU A 271 11.21 10.12 16.67
N GLY A 272 10.15 9.30 16.64
CA GLY A 272 8.80 9.69 17.03
C GLY A 272 8.62 10.11 18.50
N ASN A 273 9.61 9.84 19.36
CA ASN A 273 9.66 10.35 20.73
C ASN A 273 10.43 11.68 20.88
N GLY A 274 10.96 12.24 19.78
CA GLY A 274 11.74 13.47 19.77
C GLY A 274 13.24 13.31 20.03
N LYS A 275 13.76 12.09 20.18
CA LYS A 275 15.20 11.85 20.35
C LYS A 275 15.87 11.52 19.03
N ALA A 276 17.10 11.98 18.84
CA ALA A 276 17.89 11.65 17.66
C ALA A 276 18.57 10.28 17.80
N MET A 277 18.69 9.56 16.69
CA MET A 277 19.53 8.36 16.60
C MET A 277 21.01 8.73 16.73
N LEU A 278 21.75 7.96 17.53
CA LEU A 278 23.16 8.17 17.84
C LEU A 278 24.04 7.12 17.14
N GLY A 279 24.98 7.58 16.32
CA GLY A 279 25.90 6.72 15.57
C GLY A 279 25.22 5.96 14.43
N LYS A 280 25.88 4.93 13.91
CA LYS A 280 25.32 4.10 12.82
C LYS A 280 24.30 3.10 13.37
N MET A 281 23.21 2.88 12.63
CA MET A 281 22.29 1.77 12.90
C MET A 281 23.00 0.42 12.69
N SER A 282 22.76 -0.50 13.63
CA SER A 282 23.23 -1.89 13.59
C SER A 282 22.17 -2.79 12.93
N MET A 283 22.49 -4.06 12.73
CA MET A 283 21.59 -5.02 12.07
C MET A 283 20.25 -5.14 12.79
N ASP A 284 20.30 -5.38 14.10
CA ASP A 284 19.13 -5.67 14.94
C ASP A 284 18.94 -4.65 16.07
N SER A 285 19.64 -3.52 16.00
CA SER A 285 19.48 -2.44 16.99
C SER A 285 19.89 -1.06 16.50
N PHE A 286 19.36 -0.04 17.16
CA PHE A 286 19.85 1.33 17.08
C PHE A 286 20.14 1.89 18.47
N SER A 287 20.90 2.97 18.53
CA SER A 287 21.18 3.68 19.79
C SER A 287 20.54 5.07 19.80
N CYS A 288 20.06 5.51 20.96
CA CYS A 288 19.69 6.90 21.21
C CYS A 288 19.88 7.26 22.69
N GLU A 289 19.56 8.49 23.08
CA GLU A 289 19.44 8.85 24.50
C GLU A 289 18.40 7.94 25.18
N ASN A 290 18.70 7.46 26.40
CA ASN A 290 17.79 6.57 27.12
C ASN A 290 16.43 7.25 27.33
N SER A 291 15.36 6.55 26.94
CA SER A 291 14.00 7.08 26.92
C SER A 291 12.99 6.10 27.53
N GLY A 292 13.48 5.14 28.34
CA GLY A 292 12.65 4.13 29.00
C GLY A 292 12.69 2.77 28.31
N GLU A 293 11.77 1.89 28.70
CA GLU A 293 11.70 0.51 28.21
C GLU A 293 11.17 0.39 26.78
N GLU A 294 10.24 1.27 26.37
CA GLU A 294 9.65 1.32 25.04
C GLU A 294 9.88 2.72 24.45
N ILE A 295 10.29 2.79 23.18
CA ILE A 295 10.48 4.04 22.45
C ILE A 295 9.64 4.05 21.17
N CYS A 296 9.02 5.19 20.88
CA CYS A 296 8.34 5.42 19.61
C CYS A 296 9.36 5.78 18.53
N VAL A 297 9.52 4.92 17.54
CA VAL A 297 10.47 5.09 16.43
C VAL A 297 9.91 6.03 15.37
N PHE A 298 8.66 5.82 14.96
CA PHE A 298 7.89 6.81 14.19
C PHE A 298 6.38 6.58 14.33
N LYS A 299 5.61 7.66 14.16
CA LYS A 299 4.15 7.64 13.98
C LYS A 299 3.72 8.07 12.57
N ASP A 300 4.66 8.61 11.82
CA ASP A 300 4.49 9.03 10.44
C ASP A 300 5.71 8.60 9.63
N ALA A 301 5.47 7.73 8.66
CA ALA A 301 6.49 7.24 7.75
C ALA A 301 7.07 8.35 6.85
N ASP A 302 6.37 9.48 6.68
CA ASP A 302 6.88 10.62 5.90
C ASP A 302 8.18 11.18 6.51
N ILE A 303 8.31 11.18 7.84
CA ILE A 303 9.54 11.64 8.53
C ILE A 303 10.77 10.83 8.08
N TRP A 304 10.59 9.51 7.95
CA TRP A 304 11.66 8.61 7.50
C TRP A 304 11.86 8.71 5.99
N ALA A 305 10.77 8.81 5.22
CA ALA A 305 10.84 8.97 3.78
C ALA A 305 11.62 10.24 3.39
N ASP A 306 11.31 11.37 4.02
CA ASP A 306 11.97 12.66 3.80
C ASP A 306 13.46 12.59 4.14
N PHE A 307 13.80 12.01 5.31
CA PHE A 307 15.18 11.87 5.74
C PHE A 307 16.02 11.03 4.76
N PHE A 308 15.43 9.96 4.21
CA PHE A 308 16.11 9.04 3.29
C PHE A 308 15.89 9.38 1.80
N HIS A 309 15.25 10.50 1.49
CA HIS A 309 14.93 10.93 0.12
C HIS A 309 14.20 9.83 -0.67
N THR A 310 13.20 9.22 -0.05
CA THR A 310 12.33 8.20 -0.66
C THR A 310 10.86 8.55 -0.39
N ILE A 311 9.95 7.61 -0.64
CA ILE A 311 8.52 7.70 -0.42
C ILE A 311 8.09 6.85 0.77
N ASN A 312 7.01 7.25 1.44
CA ASN A 312 6.40 6.50 2.54
C ASN A 312 6.06 5.04 2.21
N TYR A 313 5.70 4.73 0.96
CA TYR A 313 5.52 3.35 0.49
C TYR A 313 6.74 2.49 0.83
N GLU A 314 7.95 2.97 0.57
CA GLU A 314 9.16 2.17 0.74
C GLU A 314 9.47 1.91 2.21
N ILE A 315 9.18 2.88 3.08
CA ILE A 315 9.32 2.72 4.54
C ILE A 315 8.34 1.66 5.05
N LEU A 316 7.07 1.77 4.65
CA LEU A 316 5.99 0.94 5.19
C LEU A 316 6.05 -0.51 4.72
N VAL A 317 6.26 -0.75 3.42
CA VAL A 317 6.23 -2.11 2.85
C VAL A 317 7.44 -2.95 3.24
N LYS A 318 8.55 -2.32 3.67
CA LYS A 318 9.77 -3.03 4.08
C LYS A 318 9.73 -3.50 5.53
N LEU A 319 8.87 -2.92 6.37
CA LEU A 319 8.74 -3.35 7.76
C LEU A 319 8.52 -4.86 7.84
N ASN A 320 9.39 -5.54 8.58
CA ASN A 320 9.41 -6.99 8.62
C ASN A 320 8.02 -7.55 9.00
N PRO A 321 7.47 -8.53 8.24
CA PRO A 321 6.16 -9.09 8.52
C PRO A 321 6.07 -9.78 9.88
N ASN A 322 7.21 -10.17 10.49
CA ASN A 322 7.26 -10.80 11.80
C ASN A 322 7.20 -9.82 12.97
N ILE A 323 7.32 -8.50 12.73
CA ILE A 323 7.07 -7.51 13.79
C ILE A 323 5.60 -7.61 14.17
N GLN A 324 5.33 -7.85 15.46
CA GLN A 324 3.98 -8.03 15.95
C GLN A 324 3.15 -6.76 15.67
N ARG A 325 1.95 -6.95 15.11
CA ARG A 325 0.98 -5.88 14.88
C ARG A 325 -0.19 -6.06 15.83
N VAL A 326 -0.52 -5.02 16.58
CA VAL A 326 -1.64 -5.02 17.54
C VAL A 326 -2.57 -3.85 17.26
N LEU A 327 -3.87 -4.08 17.40
CA LEU A 327 -4.87 -3.00 17.35
C LEU A 327 -4.83 -2.23 18.67
N VAL A 328 -4.93 -0.90 18.58
CA VAL A 328 -5.02 0.02 19.72
C VAL A 328 -6.16 1.02 19.58
#